data_AF-A0AAU4UEB0-F1
#
_entry.id   AF-A0AAU4UEB0-F1
#
_cell.length_a   1.000
_cell.length_b   1.000
_cell.length_c   1.000
_cell.angle_alpha   90.00
_cell.angle_beta   90.00
_cell.angle_gamma   90.00
#
_symmetry.space_group_name_H-M   'P 1'
#
loop_
_entity.id
_entity.type
_entity.pdbx_description
1 polymer ?
#
loop_
_entity_poly.entity_id
_entity_poly.type
_entity_poly.pdbx_seq_one_letter_code
_entity_poly.pdbx_strand_id
1 'polypeptide(L)'
;MKKLFILLCGGVLVVGGVAASVWWNWFRPPYALAGSPKVDVTVLAEKSTYPDVQETAEDVDTLVRIYVQRLKDGDSKGLAELAGPAYKEPGPTAAKYVREYGEAAGGHVEVTVLEGSVDYFNPVTVEYEETGQRQELLLVKDDGHWWIGLGDGDPAAGQ
;
A
#
# COMPACT_ATOMS: atom_id res chain seq x y z
N MET A 1 15.29 56.75 33.18
CA MET A 1 14.37 56.05 34.13
C MET A 1 13.07 55.82 33.36
N LYS A 2 12.51 54.64 33.09
CA LYS A 2 12.38 53.34 33.79
C LYS A 2 12.42 52.16 32.78
N LYS A 3 12.58 50.95 33.29
CA LYS A 3 12.89 49.66 32.64
C LYS A 3 11.69 48.67 32.66
N LEU A 4 11.67 47.76 31.66
CA LEU A 4 11.08 46.39 31.56
C LEU A 4 9.54 46.21 31.68
N PHE A 5 8.84 45.21 31.12
CA PHE A 5 9.11 43.79 30.79
C PHE A 5 8.19 43.26 29.65
N ILE A 6 8.61 42.17 29.00
CA ILE A 6 7.96 41.35 27.94
C ILE A 6 6.86 40.42 28.51
N LEU A 7 5.80 40.12 27.75
CA LEU A 7 5.07 38.82 27.65
C LEU A 7 3.95 38.95 26.58
N LEU A 8 4.16 38.48 25.33
CA LEU A 8 3.80 37.14 24.80
C LEU A 8 2.34 36.72 25.04
N CYS A 9 1.55 36.70 23.96
CA CYS A 9 0.52 35.70 23.65
C CYS A 9 0.05 35.94 22.19
N GLY A 10 0.84 35.41 21.24
CA GLY A 10 0.41 35.27 19.85
C GLY A 10 -0.58 34.11 19.75
N GLY A 11 -1.75 34.39 19.17
CA GLY A 11 -2.83 33.44 19.02
C GLY A 11 -2.46 32.27 18.11
N VAL A 12 -2.70 31.07 18.62
CA VAL A 12 -2.74 29.79 17.91
C VAL A 12 -4.12 29.67 17.25
N LEU A 13 -4.19 29.33 15.96
CA LEU A 13 -5.38 28.70 15.36
C LEU A 13 -5.00 27.78 14.17
N VAL A 14 -4.75 26.52 14.52
CA VAL A 14 -5.30 25.29 13.91
C VAL A 14 -5.40 25.24 12.38
N VAL A 15 -4.33 24.76 11.72
CA VAL A 15 -4.40 24.01 10.43
C VAL A 15 -3.39 22.87 10.52
N GLY A 16 -3.79 21.73 11.06
CA GLY A 16 -2.85 20.60 11.25
C GLY A 16 -3.47 19.30 11.74
N GLY A 17 -4.78 19.12 11.55
CA GLY A 17 -5.51 17.99 12.16
C GLY A 17 -5.70 16.76 11.27
N VAL A 18 -5.51 16.85 9.94
CA VAL A 18 -5.85 15.74 9.04
C VAL A 18 -4.60 14.98 8.56
N ALA A 19 -3.47 15.66 8.36
CA ALA A 19 -2.23 15.01 7.92
C ALA A 19 -1.57 14.14 9.00
N ALA A 20 -1.73 14.49 10.29
CA ALA A 20 -1.09 13.78 11.38
C ALA A 20 -1.76 12.43 11.72
N SER A 21 -3.05 12.27 11.43
CA SER A 21 -3.81 11.06 11.74
C SER A 21 -3.49 9.91 10.77
N VAL A 22 -3.20 10.23 9.51
CA VAL A 22 -2.76 9.26 8.50
C VAL A 22 -1.36 8.72 8.84
N TRP A 23 -0.51 9.55 9.48
CA TRP A 23 0.85 9.15 9.86
C TRP A 23 0.95 8.04 10.92
N TRP A 24 -0.05 7.88 11.78
CA TRP A 24 0.03 6.88 12.85
C TRP A 24 -0.25 5.45 12.38
N ASN A 25 -0.94 5.27 11.25
CA ASN A 25 -1.27 3.93 10.74
C ASN A 25 -0.10 3.23 10.02
N TRP A 26 0.98 3.96 9.69
CA TRP A 26 2.12 3.49 8.89
C TRP A 26 3.08 2.51 9.59
N PHE A 27 3.04 2.42 10.93
CA PHE A 27 4.04 1.68 11.70
C PHE A 27 3.53 0.35 12.27
N ARG A 28 2.36 -0.12 11.85
CA ARG A 28 1.86 -1.44 12.28
C ARG A 28 2.39 -2.52 11.33
N PRO A 29 2.96 -3.62 11.87
CA PRO A 29 3.08 -4.84 11.09
C PRO A 29 1.70 -5.17 10.49
N PRO A 30 1.61 -5.53 9.21
CA PRO A 30 2.71 -5.99 8.34
C PRO A 30 3.37 -4.93 7.43
N TYR A 31 2.96 -3.66 7.49
CA TYR A 31 3.30 -2.63 6.49
C TYR A 31 4.48 -1.73 6.85
N ALA A 32 5.33 -2.15 7.77
CA ALA A 32 6.36 -1.26 8.30
C ALA A 32 7.36 -0.82 7.21
N LEU A 33 7.51 0.50 7.04
CA LEU A 33 8.59 1.14 6.29
C LEU A 33 9.38 2.06 7.22
N ALA A 34 10.65 2.32 6.88
CA ALA A 34 11.49 3.28 7.60
C ALA A 34 11.01 4.75 7.46
N GLY A 35 10.10 5.02 6.51
CA GLY A 35 9.47 6.32 6.29
C GLY A 35 8.29 6.20 5.32
N SER A 36 7.63 7.31 4.99
CA SER A 36 6.53 7.30 4.02
C SER A 36 7.00 6.84 2.62
N PRO A 37 6.16 6.10 1.87
CA PRO A 37 6.42 5.76 0.47
C PRO A 37 6.74 7.00 -0.37
N LYS A 38 7.71 6.88 -1.28
CA LYS A 38 8.19 7.93 -2.19
C LYS A 38 8.08 7.45 -3.64
N VAL A 39 6.91 6.91 -3.96
CA VAL A 39 6.54 6.40 -5.28
C VAL A 39 5.40 7.24 -5.85
N ASP A 40 5.37 7.37 -7.17
CA ASP A 40 4.29 8.00 -7.89
C ASP A 40 3.27 6.92 -8.26
N VAL A 41 2.19 6.84 -7.47
CA VAL A 41 1.18 5.79 -7.59
C VAL A 41 -0.21 6.41 -7.49
N THR A 42 -1.06 6.08 -8.47
CA THR A 42 -2.50 6.34 -8.43
C THR A 42 -3.22 5.03 -8.14
N VAL A 43 -4.05 5.00 -7.11
CA VAL A 43 -4.90 3.85 -6.79
C VAL A 43 -6.34 4.21 -7.13
N LEU A 44 -6.94 3.40 -7.99
CA LEU A 44 -8.29 3.57 -8.51
C LEU A 44 -9.13 2.37 -8.12
N ALA A 45 -10.41 2.60 -7.88
CA ALA A 45 -11.40 1.55 -7.86
C ALA A 45 -11.96 1.36 -9.26
N GLU A 46 -12.18 0.11 -9.67
CA GLU A 46 -13.00 -0.19 -10.83
C GLU A 46 -14.37 0.49 -10.68
N LYS A 47 -14.94 0.92 -11.81
CA LYS A 47 -16.29 1.47 -11.84
C LYS A 47 -17.31 0.38 -11.49
N SER A 48 -17.56 0.21 -10.21
CA SER A 48 -18.61 -0.65 -9.66
C SER A 48 -19.82 0.18 -9.24
N THR A 49 -20.97 -0.48 -9.16
CA THR A 49 -22.19 0.09 -8.55
C THR A 49 -22.19 -0.10 -7.03
N TYR A 50 -21.24 -0.89 -6.50
CA TYR A 50 -21.12 -1.22 -5.09
C TYR A 50 -20.01 -0.39 -4.43
N PRO A 51 -20.26 0.22 -3.25
CA PRO A 51 -19.29 1.05 -2.56
C PRO A 51 -18.06 0.26 -2.07
N ASP A 52 -18.20 -1.05 -1.91
CA ASP A 52 -17.19 -1.94 -1.33
C ASP A 52 -15.85 -1.87 -2.07
N VAL A 53 -15.84 -1.71 -3.41
CA VAL A 53 -14.60 -1.61 -4.20
C VAL A 53 -13.91 -0.26 -4.00
N GLN A 54 -14.70 0.81 -3.85
CA GLN A 54 -14.16 2.14 -3.56
C GLN A 54 -13.54 2.19 -2.16
N GLU A 55 -14.24 1.66 -1.16
CA GLU A 55 -13.72 1.53 0.21
C GLU A 55 -12.47 0.64 0.24
N THR A 56 -12.47 -0.47 -0.51
CA THR A 56 -11.29 -1.34 -0.62
C THR A 56 -10.11 -0.60 -1.24
N ALA A 57 -10.30 0.20 -2.29
CA ALA A 57 -9.22 0.98 -2.89
C ALA A 57 -8.59 1.97 -1.90
N GLU A 58 -9.40 2.58 -1.03
CA GLU A 58 -8.91 3.45 0.05
C GLU A 58 -8.17 2.66 1.13
N ASP A 59 -8.71 1.51 1.54
CA ASP A 59 -8.10 0.61 2.54
C ASP A 59 -6.72 0.09 2.11
N VAL A 60 -6.56 -0.22 0.83
CA VAL A 60 -5.36 -0.90 0.30
C VAL A 60 -4.32 0.07 -0.26
N ASP A 61 -4.64 1.37 -0.38
CA ASP A 61 -3.74 2.39 -0.96
C ASP A 61 -2.34 2.33 -0.35
N THR A 62 -2.26 2.22 0.98
CA THR A 62 -0.97 2.15 1.68
C THR A 62 -0.21 0.87 1.36
N LEU A 63 -0.89 -0.28 1.35
CA LEU A 63 -0.27 -1.59 1.03
C LEU A 63 0.30 -1.57 -0.38
N VAL A 64 -0.46 -1.05 -1.35
CA VAL A 64 -0.05 -0.95 -2.76
C VAL A 64 1.15 -0.02 -2.92
N ARG A 65 1.15 1.15 -2.28
CA ARG A 65 2.31 2.07 -2.32
C ARG A 65 3.57 1.44 -1.74
N ILE A 66 3.45 0.67 -0.67
CA ILE A 66 4.58 -0.05 -0.05
C ILE A 66 5.08 -1.17 -0.96
N TYR A 67 4.16 -1.90 -1.60
CA TYR A 67 4.48 -2.91 -2.61
C TYR A 67 5.32 -2.30 -3.75
N VAL A 68 4.83 -1.21 -4.36
CA VAL A 68 5.55 -0.51 -5.45
C VAL A 68 6.89 0.06 -4.97
N GLN A 69 6.96 0.62 -3.76
CA GLN A 69 8.21 1.12 -3.17
C GLN A 69 9.25 0.00 -3.02
N ARG A 70 8.83 -1.17 -2.50
CA ARG A 70 9.72 -2.32 -2.32
C ARG A 70 10.18 -2.91 -3.66
N LEU A 71 9.32 -2.90 -4.69
CA LEU A 71 9.74 -3.24 -6.06
C LEU A 71 10.83 -2.29 -6.56
N LYS A 72 10.58 -0.98 -6.49
CA LYS A 72 11.50 0.07 -6.93
C LYS A 72 12.86 0.00 -6.23
N ASP A 73 12.86 -0.31 -4.93
CA ASP A 73 14.08 -0.42 -4.12
C ASP A 73 14.81 -1.77 -4.30
N GLY A 74 14.22 -2.71 -5.04
CA GLY A 74 14.74 -4.06 -5.17
C GLY A 74 14.64 -4.91 -3.90
N ASP A 75 13.79 -4.51 -2.95
CA ASP A 75 13.66 -5.12 -1.63
C ASP A 75 12.77 -6.37 -1.68
N SER A 76 13.29 -7.44 -2.27
CA SER A 76 12.58 -8.73 -2.35
C SER A 76 12.27 -9.34 -0.98
N LYS A 77 13.10 -9.07 0.04
CA LYS A 77 12.86 -9.58 1.39
C LYS A 77 11.68 -8.86 2.02
N GLY A 78 11.67 -7.53 1.98
CA GLY A 78 10.52 -6.76 2.44
C GLY A 78 9.29 -7.13 1.63
N LEU A 79 9.37 -7.25 0.30
CA LEU A 79 8.20 -7.58 -0.52
C LEU A 79 7.56 -8.92 -0.07
N ALA A 80 8.39 -9.91 0.29
CA ALA A 80 7.93 -11.19 0.84
C ALA A 80 7.20 -11.07 2.18
N GLU A 81 7.49 -10.05 3.00
CA GLU A 81 6.81 -9.79 4.28
C GLU A 81 5.40 -9.21 4.11
N LEU A 82 5.03 -8.78 2.89
CA LEU A 82 3.66 -8.36 2.58
C LEU A 82 2.73 -9.54 2.26
N ALA A 83 3.28 -10.75 2.16
CA ALA A 83 2.51 -11.95 1.85
C ALA A 83 1.54 -12.30 2.99
N GLY A 84 0.33 -12.71 2.64
CA GLY A 84 -0.65 -13.17 3.64
C GLY A 84 -0.17 -14.40 4.40
N PRO A 85 -0.62 -14.61 5.65
CA PRO A 85 -0.13 -15.70 6.50
C PRO A 85 -0.44 -17.11 5.96
N ALA A 86 -1.44 -17.25 5.09
CA ALA A 86 -1.79 -18.50 4.42
C ALA A 86 -0.81 -18.89 3.30
N TYR A 87 0.05 -17.97 2.84
CA TYR A 87 0.99 -18.21 1.76
C TYR A 87 2.32 -18.75 2.27
N LYS A 88 2.82 -19.76 1.58
CA LYS A 88 4.10 -20.42 1.84
C LYS A 88 5.15 -19.91 0.87
N GLU A 89 6.37 -19.80 1.39
CA GLU A 89 7.56 -19.47 0.61
C GLU A 89 7.36 -18.25 -0.32
N PRO A 90 6.99 -17.07 0.20
CA PRO A 90 6.79 -15.88 -0.64
C PRO A 90 8.07 -15.38 -1.32
N GLY A 91 9.25 -15.76 -0.81
CA GLY A 91 10.55 -15.25 -1.23
C GLY A 91 10.87 -15.41 -2.72
N PRO A 92 10.78 -16.60 -3.32
CA PRO A 92 11.04 -16.80 -4.75
C PRO A 92 10.14 -15.94 -5.65
N THR A 93 8.84 -15.85 -5.35
CA THR A 93 7.90 -15.01 -6.12
C THR A 93 8.20 -13.53 -5.92
N ALA A 94 8.54 -13.11 -4.70
CA ALA A 94 8.96 -11.74 -4.42
C ALA A 94 10.19 -11.33 -5.22
N ALA A 95 11.21 -12.19 -5.23
CA ALA A 95 12.44 -11.97 -5.98
C ALA A 95 12.18 -11.96 -7.50
N LYS A 96 11.20 -12.75 -7.98
CA LYS A 96 10.76 -12.71 -9.37
C LYS A 96 10.13 -11.36 -9.71
N TYR A 97 9.18 -10.89 -8.92
CA TYR A 97 8.51 -9.60 -9.17
C TYR A 97 9.48 -8.42 -9.13
N VAL A 98 10.43 -8.39 -8.19
CA VAL A 98 11.50 -7.37 -8.17
C VAL A 98 12.29 -7.37 -9.48
N ARG A 99 12.66 -8.55 -10.01
CA ARG A 99 13.40 -8.64 -11.28
C ARG A 99 12.57 -8.21 -12.48
N GLU A 100 11.28 -8.53 -12.50
CA GLU A 100 10.40 -8.29 -13.66
C GLU A 100 9.86 -6.86 -13.71
N TYR A 101 9.61 -6.26 -12.55
CA TYR A 101 8.88 -4.99 -12.43
C TYR A 101 9.63 -3.90 -11.65
N GLY A 102 10.77 -4.21 -11.02
CA GLY A 102 11.48 -3.24 -10.18
C GLY A 102 11.94 -1.99 -10.92
N GLU A 103 12.42 -2.13 -12.16
CA GLU A 103 12.76 -0.99 -13.01
C GLU A 103 11.52 -0.15 -13.38
N ALA A 104 10.43 -0.83 -13.75
CA ALA A 104 9.17 -0.21 -14.15
C ALA A 104 8.48 0.55 -13.01
N ALA A 105 8.63 0.06 -11.78
CA ALA A 105 8.15 0.73 -10.56
C ALA A 105 8.86 2.07 -10.26
N GLY A 106 9.89 2.43 -11.03
CA GLY A 106 10.55 3.73 -10.95
C GLY A 106 9.70 4.89 -11.48
N GLY A 107 8.79 4.61 -12.42
CA GLY A 107 7.89 5.58 -13.07
C GLY A 107 6.52 5.72 -12.42
N HIS A 108 5.58 6.34 -13.13
CA HIS A 108 4.17 6.36 -12.71
C HIS A 108 3.55 4.97 -12.77
N VAL A 109 2.84 4.60 -11.70
CA VAL A 109 2.12 3.33 -11.61
C VAL A 109 0.65 3.59 -11.35
N GLU A 110 -0.20 3.11 -12.26
CA GLU A 110 -1.65 3.09 -12.06
C GLU A 110 -2.07 1.72 -11.51
N VAL A 111 -2.86 1.73 -10.45
CA VAL A 111 -3.34 0.50 -9.81
C VAL A 111 -4.86 0.54 -9.79
N THR A 112 -5.49 -0.44 -10.42
CA THR A 112 -6.94 -0.58 -10.41
C THR A 112 -7.35 -1.77 -9.55
N VAL A 113 -8.09 -1.49 -8.48
CA VAL A 113 -8.73 -2.49 -7.63
C VAL A 113 -10.02 -2.95 -8.29
N LEU A 114 -10.10 -4.24 -8.59
CA LEU A 114 -11.24 -4.85 -9.26
C LEU A 114 -12.24 -5.39 -8.23
N GLU A 115 -13.49 -5.55 -8.68
CA GLU A 115 -14.52 -6.17 -7.84
C GLU A 115 -14.14 -7.61 -7.49
N GLY A 116 -14.13 -7.90 -6.20
CA GLY A 116 -13.90 -9.23 -5.65
C GLY A 116 -15.09 -10.14 -5.86
N SER A 117 -14.84 -11.45 -6.03
CA SER A 117 -15.91 -12.45 -5.99
C SER A 117 -16.41 -12.72 -4.56
N VAL A 118 -15.62 -12.33 -3.56
CA VAL A 118 -15.87 -12.43 -2.12
C VAL A 118 -15.28 -11.20 -1.42
N ASP A 119 -15.76 -10.88 -0.23
CA ASP A 119 -15.43 -9.67 0.55
C ASP A 119 -14.00 -9.63 1.12
N TYR A 120 -13.27 -10.74 1.02
CA TYR A 120 -11.89 -10.86 1.45
C TYR A 120 -10.89 -11.06 0.31
N PHE A 121 -11.31 -11.06 -0.96
CA PHE A 121 -10.41 -11.14 -2.12
C PHE A 121 -10.70 -10.05 -3.13
N ASN A 122 -9.68 -9.27 -3.47
CA ASN A 122 -9.77 -8.30 -4.56
C ASN A 122 -8.62 -8.51 -5.56
N PRO A 123 -8.92 -8.87 -6.81
CA PRO A 123 -7.94 -8.78 -7.88
C PRO A 123 -7.52 -7.33 -8.09
N VAL A 124 -6.28 -7.14 -8.49
CA VAL A 124 -5.72 -5.82 -8.76
C VAL A 124 -4.89 -5.88 -10.02
N THR A 125 -5.15 -4.94 -10.92
CA THR A 125 -4.28 -4.70 -12.06
C THR A 125 -3.31 -3.57 -11.71
N VAL A 126 -2.03 -3.80 -11.93
CA VAL A 126 -0.96 -2.81 -11.83
C VAL A 126 -0.41 -2.52 -13.22
N GLU A 127 -0.49 -1.27 -13.65
CA GLU A 127 -0.01 -0.80 -14.95
C GLU A 127 1.18 0.14 -14.73
N TYR A 128 2.30 -0.20 -15.34
CA TYR A 128 3.53 0.57 -15.27
C TYR A 128 3.62 1.43 -16.53
N GLU A 129 3.25 2.71 -16.44
CA GLU A 129 3.02 3.55 -17.63
C GLU A 129 4.26 3.68 -18.53
N GLU A 130 5.43 3.87 -17.94
CA GLU A 130 6.66 4.11 -18.69
C GLU A 130 7.09 2.91 -19.54
N THR A 131 6.87 1.70 -19.03
CA THR A 131 7.27 0.45 -19.73
C THR A 131 6.11 -0.20 -20.48
N GLY A 132 4.87 0.20 -20.20
CA GLY A 132 3.65 -0.46 -20.68
C GLY A 132 3.46 -1.87 -20.10
N GLN A 133 4.23 -2.26 -19.09
CA GLN A 133 4.06 -3.55 -18.43
C GLN A 133 2.78 -3.58 -17.61
N ARG A 134 2.18 -4.77 -17.54
CA ARG A 134 1.01 -5.04 -16.73
C ARG A 134 1.28 -6.22 -15.81
N GLN A 135 0.79 -6.11 -14.58
CA GLN A 135 0.87 -7.16 -13.58
C GLN A 135 -0.51 -7.37 -12.96
N GLU A 136 -0.93 -8.62 -12.86
CA GLU A 136 -2.10 -9.00 -12.07
C GLU A 136 -1.64 -9.44 -10.69
N LEU A 137 -2.29 -8.92 -9.65
CA LEU A 137 -2.07 -9.21 -8.25
C LEU A 137 -3.39 -9.62 -7.60
N LEU A 138 -3.29 -10.32 -6.48
CA LEU A 138 -4.43 -10.61 -5.61
C LEU A 138 -4.19 -9.94 -4.26
N LEU A 139 -5.20 -9.25 -3.74
CA LEU A 139 -5.26 -8.79 -2.36
C LEU A 139 -6.13 -9.72 -1.55
N VAL A 140 -5.68 -10.03 -0.34
CA VAL A 140 -6.35 -10.95 0.59
C VAL A 140 -6.57 -10.28 1.92
N LYS A 141 -7.80 -10.28 2.44
CA LYS A 141 -8.12 -9.80 3.78
C LYS A 141 -8.06 -10.95 4.78
N ASP A 142 -7.24 -10.81 5.81
CA ASP A 142 -7.12 -11.77 6.91
C ASP A 142 -6.88 -11.03 8.24
N ASP A 143 -7.60 -11.42 9.28
CA ASP A 143 -7.62 -10.79 10.61
C ASP A 143 -7.73 -9.26 10.58
N GLY A 144 -8.60 -8.73 9.70
CA GLY A 144 -8.83 -7.29 9.54
C GLY A 144 -7.71 -6.52 8.82
N HIS A 145 -6.72 -7.22 8.25
CA HIS A 145 -5.62 -6.63 7.49
C HIS A 145 -5.60 -7.13 6.05
N TRP A 146 -5.17 -6.28 5.11
CA TRP A 146 -4.98 -6.64 3.71
C TRP A 146 -3.57 -7.14 3.44
N TRP A 147 -3.43 -8.15 2.59
CA TRP A 147 -2.16 -8.79 2.30
C TRP A 147 -2.01 -8.99 0.79
N ILE A 148 -0.78 -9.14 0.32
CA ILE A 148 -0.53 -9.54 -1.07
C ILE A 148 -0.60 -11.06 -1.16
N GLY A 149 -1.32 -11.57 -2.15
CA GLY A 149 -1.27 -12.97 -2.54
C GLY A 149 0.05 -13.27 -3.22
N LEU A 150 1.02 -13.77 -2.44
CA LEU A 150 2.40 -13.94 -2.89
C LEU A 150 2.98 -15.28 -2.41
N GLY A 151 3.35 -16.14 -3.35
CA GLY A 151 3.87 -17.48 -3.05
C GLY A 151 2.83 -18.57 -3.26
N ASP A 152 3.10 -19.75 -2.71
CA ASP A 152 2.23 -20.91 -2.85
C ASP A 152 1.20 -20.95 -1.73
N GLY A 153 -0.07 -21.02 -2.07
CA GLY A 153 -1.13 -21.12 -1.07
C GLY A 153 -2.50 -21.01 -1.71
N ASP A 154 -3.46 -21.67 -1.08
CA ASP A 154 -4.86 -21.38 -1.30
C ASP A 154 -5.34 -20.55 -0.11
N PRO A 155 -5.53 -19.24 -0.26
CA PRO A 155 -6.04 -18.41 0.82
C PRO A 155 -7.46 -18.81 1.27
N ALA A 156 -8.21 -19.57 0.47
CA ALA A 156 -9.50 -20.14 0.86
C ALA A 156 -9.37 -21.41 1.72
N ALA A 157 -8.18 -22.02 1.81
CA ALA A 157 -7.95 -23.22 2.62
C ALA A 157 -7.74 -22.93 4.12
N GLY A 158 -7.66 -21.65 4.51
CA GLY A 158 -7.48 -21.19 5.89
C GLY A 158 -8.77 -20.82 6.63
N GLN A 159 -9.93 -20.90 5.98
CA GLN A 159 -11.25 -20.62 6.55
C GLN A 159 -12.05 -21.90 6.84
#